data_AF-A0A932JID2-F1
#
_entry.id   AF-A0A932JID2-F1
#
_cell.length_a   1.000
_cell.length_b   1.000
_cell.length_c   1.000
_cell.angle_alpha   90.00
_cell.angle_beta   90.00
_cell.angle_gamma   90.00
#
_symmetry.space_group_name_H-M   'P 1'
#
loop_
_entity.id
_entity.type
_entity.pdbx_description
1 polymer ?
#
loop_
_entity_poly.entity_id
_entity_poly.type
_entity_poly.pdbx_seq_one_letter_code
_entity_poly.pdbx_strand_id
1 'polypeptide(L)'
;MITRLSFILLFCLYSVSNAQNDSIKNESTALTGMPVQQAIDECLDDLPTVVVSKTTPADEPIQTDSVVAETNDDGLLPLQEFTIAGDPRYTIDASHPRKTNKLKPLTTALVGGTYFGILGGLHIYQLNTIWNKTRTFRFIEDGSQDFYSDKAGHFWGAYFISYCSTEALIGSGFSFDNAYLYGGFMGFGYQLYIEIMDGFGENWGFSTSDFLGDLAGFGYYLAQHYIPFLQNFTPKGTYFPAHWYNEKPRLEASSFIDDYSSWTWWMSVNVYNLLPQTWKKYYLL
;
A
#
# COMPACT_ATOMS: atom_id res chain seq x y z
N MET A 1 10.29 -9.22 17.19
CA MET A 1 9.61 -9.02 15.89
C MET A 1 8.61 -10.14 15.74
N ILE A 2 7.38 -9.96 16.23
CA ILE A 2 6.30 -10.95 16.16
C ILE A 2 5.26 -10.40 15.20
N THR A 3 5.15 -11.04 14.04
CA THR A 3 4.20 -10.72 12.98
C THR A 3 2.79 -11.09 13.43
N ARG A 4 1.92 -10.08 13.55
CA ARG A 4 0.48 -10.26 13.84
C ARG A 4 -0.17 -11.03 12.68
N LEU A 5 -0.83 -12.15 12.98
CA LEU A 5 -1.65 -12.90 12.02
C LEU A 5 -2.85 -12.03 11.60
N SER A 6 -2.85 -11.58 10.34
CA SER A 6 -4.02 -10.95 9.72
C SER A 6 -4.91 -12.04 9.12
N PHE A 7 -6.16 -12.15 9.56
CA PHE A 7 -7.13 -13.03 8.93
C PHE A 7 -7.65 -12.39 7.64
N ILE A 8 -7.47 -13.10 6.52
CA ILE A 8 -8.00 -12.72 5.20
C ILE A 8 -9.46 -13.17 5.13
N LEU A 9 -10.41 -12.23 5.07
CA LEU A 9 -11.78 -12.54 4.66
C LEU A 9 -11.85 -12.45 3.13
N LEU A 10 -11.77 -13.62 2.47
CA LEU A 10 -11.99 -13.75 1.03
C LEU A 10 -13.50 -13.92 0.78
N PHE A 11 -14.14 -13.00 0.07
CA PHE A 11 -15.47 -13.23 -0.49
C PHE A 11 -15.32 -13.73 -1.94
N CYS A 12 -15.42 -15.04 -2.16
CA CYS A 12 -15.54 -15.61 -3.50
C CYS A 12 -17.01 -15.73 -3.90
N LEU A 13 -17.44 -14.99 -4.92
CA LEU A 13 -18.66 -15.27 -5.67
C LEU A 13 -18.33 -16.32 -6.73
N TYR A 14 -18.81 -17.56 -6.54
CA TYR A 14 -18.73 -18.62 -7.56
C TYR A 14 -19.79 -18.40 -8.64
N SER A 15 -19.36 -18.32 -9.91
CA SER A 15 -20.22 -18.56 -11.06
C SER A 15 -19.59 -19.64 -11.93
N VAL A 16 -20.23 -20.80 -11.94
CA VAL A 16 -19.89 -21.96 -12.78
C VAL A 16 -20.20 -21.62 -14.23
N SER A 17 -19.23 -21.77 -15.14
CA SER A 17 -19.53 -21.95 -16.56
C SER A 17 -18.70 -23.10 -17.14
N ASN A 18 -19.40 -23.97 -17.85
CA ASN A 18 -18.94 -25.26 -18.35
C ASN A 18 -17.77 -25.11 -19.35
N ALA A 19 -16.63 -25.71 -19.03
CA ALA A 19 -15.54 -25.90 -19.96
C ALA A 19 -15.88 -27.05 -20.93
N GLN A 20 -16.00 -26.70 -22.21
CA GLN A 20 -16.09 -27.64 -23.30
C GLN A 20 -14.68 -28.12 -23.65
N ASN A 21 -14.56 -29.44 -23.65
CA ASN A 21 -13.50 -30.31 -24.14
C ASN A 21 -12.59 -29.68 -25.22
N ASP A 22 -11.27 -29.71 -25.01
CA ASP A 22 -10.34 -30.13 -26.07
C ASP A 22 -9.01 -30.60 -25.48
N SER A 23 -8.54 -31.68 -26.08
CA SER A 23 -7.49 -32.59 -25.63
C SER A 23 -6.14 -32.33 -26.30
N ILE A 24 -5.05 -32.78 -25.65
CA ILE A 24 -3.70 -33.09 -26.19
C ILE A 24 -2.74 -31.87 -26.19
N LYS A 25 -1.55 -31.84 -25.56
CA LYS A 25 -0.43 -32.81 -25.53
C LYS A 25 0.53 -32.50 -24.36
N ASN A 26 1.03 -33.54 -23.70
CA ASN A 26 2.12 -33.50 -22.71
C ASN A 26 3.48 -33.25 -23.37
N GLU A 27 4.25 -32.29 -22.89
CA GLU A 27 5.72 -32.34 -22.87
C GLU A 27 6.24 -31.77 -21.54
N SER A 28 6.72 -32.65 -20.66
CA SER A 28 7.42 -32.28 -19.43
C SER A 28 8.92 -32.23 -19.72
N THR A 29 9.49 -31.03 -19.84
CA THR A 29 10.94 -30.84 -19.82
C THR A 29 11.36 -30.54 -18.39
N ALA A 30 12.02 -31.51 -17.76
CA ALA A 30 12.61 -31.37 -16.44
C ALA A 30 13.78 -30.37 -16.50
N LEU A 31 13.65 -29.24 -15.81
CA LEU A 31 14.77 -28.34 -15.50
C LEU A 31 15.50 -28.87 -14.26
N THR A 32 16.49 -29.73 -14.50
CA THR A 32 17.50 -30.11 -13.50
C THR A 32 18.64 -29.10 -13.51
N GLY A 33 18.91 -28.47 -12.37
CA GLY A 33 20.25 -27.94 -12.05
C GLY A 33 20.31 -26.60 -11.34
N MET A 34 20.18 -26.62 -10.01
CA MET A 34 21.15 -26.05 -9.03
C MET A 34 20.61 -26.28 -7.61
N PRO A 35 21.36 -26.93 -6.69
CA PRO A 35 20.90 -27.14 -5.32
C PRO A 35 21.08 -25.85 -4.51
N VAL A 36 19.94 -25.22 -4.21
CA VAL A 36 19.78 -24.04 -3.35
C VAL A 36 20.52 -24.14 -2.00
N GLN A 37 20.79 -25.36 -1.53
CA GLN A 37 21.44 -25.60 -0.25
C GLN A 37 22.92 -25.17 -0.22
N GLN A 38 23.66 -25.36 -1.32
CA GLN A 38 25.11 -25.16 -1.33
C GLN A 38 25.51 -23.68 -1.33
N ALA A 39 24.65 -22.81 -1.89
CA ALA A 39 24.85 -21.35 -1.89
C ALA A 39 24.49 -20.68 -0.54
N ILE A 40 23.69 -21.36 0.29
CA ILE A 40 23.33 -20.88 1.64
C ILE A 40 24.49 -21.18 2.60
N ASP A 41 25.10 -22.36 2.48
CA ASP A 41 26.19 -22.78 3.37
C ASP A 41 27.47 -21.92 3.16
N GLU A 42 27.81 -21.56 1.92
CA GLU A 42 28.94 -20.64 1.63
C GLU A 42 28.73 -19.23 2.19
N CYS A 43 27.48 -18.79 2.36
CA CYS A 43 27.16 -17.45 2.87
C CYS A 43 27.22 -17.37 4.41
N LEU A 44 27.14 -18.51 5.09
CA LEU A 44 27.18 -18.61 6.55
C LEU A 44 28.62 -18.67 7.10
N ASP A 45 29.58 -19.13 6.30
CA ASP A 45 31.00 -19.21 6.67
C ASP A 45 31.71 -17.84 6.70
N ASP A 46 31.13 -16.80 6.10
CA ASP A 46 31.68 -15.43 6.03
C ASP A 46 31.21 -14.52 7.19
N LEU A 47 30.44 -15.04 8.14
CA LEU A 47 30.03 -14.29 9.33
C LEU A 47 31.13 -14.31 10.40
N PRO A 48 31.50 -13.15 11.00
CA PRO A 48 32.50 -13.14 12.06
C PRO A 48 32.01 -13.95 13.27
N THR A 49 32.86 -14.85 13.77
CA THR A 49 32.60 -15.63 14.99
C THR A 49 32.33 -14.70 16.18
N VAL A 50 31.07 -14.62 16.59
CA VAL A 50 30.68 -13.98 17.85
C VAL A 50 31.22 -14.83 18.99
N VAL A 51 32.28 -14.36 19.64
CA VAL A 51 32.77 -14.92 20.90
C VAL A 51 31.75 -14.58 21.99
N VAL A 52 30.86 -15.51 22.29
CA VAL A 52 30.00 -15.43 23.47
C VAL A 52 30.88 -15.70 24.69
N SER A 53 31.26 -14.64 25.41
CA SER A 53 31.88 -14.77 26.72
C SER A 53 30.86 -15.35 27.71
N LYS A 54 31.07 -16.59 28.13
CA LYS A 54 30.34 -17.16 29.26
C LYS A 54 30.80 -16.49 30.55
N THR A 55 29.97 -15.64 31.13
CA THR A 55 29.80 -15.47 32.58
C THR A 55 28.66 -14.50 32.85
N THR A 56 27.54 -14.98 33.42
CA THR A 56 26.84 -14.50 34.64
C THR A 56 25.53 -15.32 34.79
N PRO A 57 25.10 -15.73 36.00
CA PRO A 57 23.96 -16.64 36.18
C PRO A 57 22.64 -16.05 35.70
N ALA A 58 21.82 -16.90 35.08
CA ALA A 58 20.44 -16.62 34.75
C ALA A 58 19.61 -16.65 36.02
N ASP A 59 19.31 -15.49 36.62
CA ASP A 59 18.17 -15.26 37.52
C ASP A 59 18.09 -13.78 37.99
N GLU A 60 18.28 -12.81 37.10
CA GLU A 60 17.82 -11.42 37.35
C GLU A 60 16.89 -10.96 36.23
N PRO A 61 15.75 -10.34 36.55
CA PRO A 61 14.87 -9.77 35.55
C PRO A 61 15.62 -8.64 34.84
N ILE A 62 15.68 -8.71 33.51
CA ILE A 62 16.21 -7.64 32.68
C ILE A 62 15.38 -6.38 32.97
N GLN A 63 15.96 -5.42 33.70
CA GLN A 63 15.42 -4.08 33.79
C GLN A 63 15.45 -3.49 32.38
N THR A 64 14.30 -3.53 31.70
CA THR A 64 14.04 -2.65 30.57
C THR A 64 13.79 -1.27 31.14
N ASP A 65 14.85 -0.57 31.53
CA ASP A 65 14.80 0.87 31.63
C ASP A 65 14.44 1.36 30.22
N SER A 66 13.17 1.71 30.04
CA SER A 66 12.74 2.45 28.86
C SER A 66 13.60 3.71 28.84
N VAL A 67 14.59 3.75 27.96
CA VAL A 67 15.34 4.98 27.67
C VAL A 67 14.31 5.93 27.05
N VAL A 68 13.65 6.70 27.92
CA VAL A 68 12.83 7.83 27.51
C VAL A 68 13.83 8.86 27.03
N ALA A 69 14.09 8.86 25.72
CA ALA A 69 14.79 9.96 25.08
C ALA A 69 13.88 11.20 25.21
N GLU A 70 14.03 11.95 26.29
CA GLU A 70 13.38 13.24 26.44
C GLU A 70 13.97 14.19 25.39
N THR A 71 13.27 14.30 24.27
CA THR A 71 13.57 15.29 23.25
C THR A 71 12.99 16.63 23.71
N ASN A 72 13.84 17.60 24.05
CA ASN A 72 13.46 18.98 24.45
C ASN A 72 12.83 19.83 23.30
N ASP A 73 12.17 19.21 22.33
CA ASP A 73 11.51 19.88 21.20
C ASP A 73 9.99 19.85 21.40
N ASP A 74 9.45 20.94 21.93
CA ASP A 74 8.02 21.13 22.22
C ASP A 74 7.11 21.02 20.97
N GLY A 75 7.69 21.04 19.78
CA GLY A 75 6.96 20.86 18.51
C GLY A 75 6.75 19.41 18.11
N LEU A 76 7.27 18.43 18.85
CA LEU A 76 7.07 17.00 18.58
C LEU A 76 5.69 16.51 19.07
N LEU A 77 5.12 15.56 18.33
CA LEU A 77 3.90 14.87 18.73
C LEU A 77 4.27 13.79 19.75
N PRO A 78 3.71 13.79 20.97
CA PRO A 78 3.96 12.73 21.94
C PRO A 78 3.70 11.36 21.31
N LEU A 79 4.64 10.41 21.48
CA LEU A 79 4.54 9.10 20.82
C LEU A 79 3.29 8.33 21.25
N GLN A 80 2.76 8.61 22.44
CA GLN A 80 1.52 8.04 22.96
C GLN A 80 0.28 8.57 22.21
N GLU A 81 0.36 9.76 21.62
CA GLU A 81 -0.69 10.32 20.76
C GLU A 81 -0.57 9.80 19.32
N PHE A 82 0.63 9.38 18.90
CA PHE A 82 0.90 8.85 17.56
C PHE A 82 0.52 7.38 17.45
N THR A 83 -0.78 7.14 17.27
CA THR A 83 -1.36 5.80 17.20
C THR A 83 -2.14 5.57 15.91
N ILE A 84 -2.34 4.30 15.57
CA ILE A 84 -3.26 3.84 14.53
C ILE A 84 -4.12 2.74 15.13
N ALA A 85 -5.44 2.93 15.10
CA ALA A 85 -6.40 2.03 15.76
C ALA A 85 -6.04 1.76 17.24
N GLY A 86 -5.49 2.77 17.94
CA GLY A 86 -5.08 2.65 19.35
C GLY A 86 -3.77 1.91 19.60
N ASP A 87 -3.12 1.37 18.57
CA ASP A 87 -1.77 0.80 18.65
C ASP A 87 -0.71 1.87 18.32
N PRO A 88 0.50 1.83 18.91
CA PRO A 88 1.60 2.72 18.52
C PRO A 88 1.88 2.66 17.01
N ARG A 89 1.99 3.82 16.37
CA ARG A 89 2.32 3.95 14.95
C ARG A 89 3.81 4.27 14.79
N TYR A 90 4.38 3.88 13.66
CA TYR A 90 5.73 4.25 13.25
C TYR A 90 5.71 4.83 11.84
N THR A 91 6.55 5.83 11.61
CA THR A 91 6.77 6.40 10.27
C THR A 91 7.70 5.52 9.45
N ILE A 92 7.60 5.61 8.13
CA ILE A 92 8.45 4.83 7.20
C ILE A 92 9.94 5.17 7.39
N ASP A 93 10.27 6.43 7.61
CA ASP A 93 11.64 6.90 7.80
C ASP A 93 12.11 6.89 9.27
N ALA A 94 11.28 6.33 10.17
CA ALA A 94 11.46 6.35 11.63
C ALA A 94 11.59 7.76 12.23
N SER A 95 11.18 8.82 11.50
CA SER A 95 11.13 10.17 12.05
C SER A 95 10.05 10.34 13.11
N HIS A 96 10.34 11.17 14.11
CA HIS A 96 9.36 11.54 15.13
C HIS A 96 8.38 12.57 14.54
N PRO A 97 7.07 12.25 14.44
CA PRO A 97 6.06 13.17 13.93
C PRO A 97 5.93 14.44 14.79
N ARG A 98 5.42 15.52 14.19
CA ARG A 98 5.38 16.85 14.80
C ARG A 98 3.96 17.35 15.01
N LYS A 99 3.72 18.10 16.09
CA LYS A 99 2.51 18.92 16.28
C LYS A 99 2.55 20.20 15.44
N THR A 100 3.73 20.77 15.25
CA THR A 100 3.93 22.03 14.51
C THR A 100 4.93 21.87 13.38
N ASN A 101 4.69 22.60 12.28
CA ASN A 101 5.57 22.58 11.11
C ASN A 101 6.99 23.04 11.49
N LYS A 102 7.98 22.25 11.11
CA LYS A 102 9.40 22.62 11.13
C LYS A 102 10.03 22.02 9.88
N LEU A 103 9.80 22.68 8.77
CA LEU A 103 10.19 22.19 7.45
C LEU A 103 11.69 21.96 7.38
N LYS A 104 12.08 20.88 6.69
CA LYS A 104 13.47 20.53 6.39
C LYS A 104 13.72 20.83 4.91
N PRO A 105 14.21 22.03 4.52
CA PRO A 105 14.17 22.48 3.13
C PRO A 105 14.82 21.51 2.13
N LEU A 106 15.96 20.91 2.51
CA LEU A 106 16.62 19.90 1.69
C LEU A 106 15.77 18.64 1.53
N THR A 107 15.24 18.08 2.62
CA THR A 107 14.35 16.91 2.57
C THR A 107 13.08 17.22 1.78
N THR A 108 12.47 18.39 1.99
CA THR A 108 11.28 18.84 1.25
C THR A 108 11.58 18.96 -0.24
N ALA A 109 12.72 19.53 -0.63
CA ALA A 109 13.13 19.63 -2.03
C ALA A 109 13.36 18.24 -2.66
N LEU A 110 14.00 17.32 -1.93
CA LEU A 110 14.22 15.94 -2.39
C LEU A 110 12.92 15.15 -2.52
N VAL A 111 12.02 15.26 -1.54
CA VAL A 111 10.68 14.64 -1.58
C VAL A 111 9.87 15.21 -2.74
N GLY A 112 9.84 16.54 -2.90
CA GLY A 112 9.16 17.19 -4.02
C GLY A 112 9.73 16.76 -5.37
N GLY A 113 11.06 16.78 -5.52
CA GLY A 113 11.75 16.34 -6.73
C GLY A 113 11.49 14.86 -7.04
N THR A 114 11.49 13.99 -6.03
CA THR A 114 11.17 12.56 -6.18
C THR A 114 9.73 12.36 -6.60
N TYR A 115 8.78 13.05 -5.95
CA TYR A 115 7.36 12.98 -6.29
C TYR A 115 7.10 13.39 -7.73
N PHE A 116 7.58 14.57 -8.15
CA PHE A 116 7.42 15.02 -9.54
C PHE A 116 8.21 14.18 -10.54
N GLY A 117 9.35 13.60 -10.13
CA GLY A 117 10.09 12.64 -10.94
C GLY A 117 9.29 11.36 -11.21
N ILE A 118 8.65 10.79 -10.19
CA ILE A 118 7.76 9.63 -10.32
C ILE A 118 6.56 9.99 -11.20
N LEU A 119 5.89 11.11 -10.95
CA LEU A 119 4.75 11.54 -11.77
C LEU A 119 5.15 11.74 -13.24
N GLY A 120 6.29 12.37 -13.52
CA GLY A 120 6.80 12.53 -14.87
C GLY A 120 7.12 11.19 -15.54
N GLY A 121 7.74 10.27 -14.80
CA GLY A 121 8.01 8.91 -15.28
C GLY A 121 6.73 8.14 -15.61
N LEU A 122 5.74 8.17 -14.72
CA LEU A 122 4.44 7.54 -14.93
C LEU A 122 3.69 8.16 -16.09
N HIS A 123 3.67 9.50 -16.22
CA HIS A 123 3.07 10.18 -17.36
C HIS A 123 3.70 9.76 -18.68
N ILE A 124 5.03 9.75 -18.78
CA ILE A 124 5.74 9.30 -19.99
C ILE A 124 5.39 7.84 -20.27
N TYR A 125 5.38 6.99 -19.26
CA TYR A 125 5.01 5.59 -19.41
C TYR A 125 3.58 5.44 -19.96
N GLN A 126 2.60 6.14 -19.38
CA GLN A 126 1.21 6.10 -19.82
C GLN A 126 1.00 6.71 -21.21
N LEU A 127 1.75 7.75 -21.60
CA LEU A 127 1.77 8.24 -22.99
C LEU A 127 2.24 7.18 -23.99
N ASN A 128 3.09 6.25 -23.57
CA ASN A 128 3.58 5.18 -24.44
C ASN A 128 2.69 3.92 -24.43
N THR A 129 1.73 3.82 -23.51
CA THR A 129 0.84 2.66 -23.36
C THR A 129 -0.63 3.04 -23.56
N ILE A 130 -1.22 3.72 -22.58
CA ILE A 130 -2.66 3.99 -22.43
C ILE A 130 -3.10 5.22 -23.25
N TRP A 131 -2.30 6.29 -23.27
CA TRP A 131 -2.59 7.57 -23.92
C TRP A 131 -1.79 7.79 -25.21
N ASN A 132 -1.36 6.70 -25.86
CA ASN A 132 -0.57 6.75 -27.10
C ASN A 132 -1.30 7.40 -28.29
N LYS A 133 -2.63 7.50 -28.19
CA LYS A 133 -3.49 8.20 -29.13
C LYS A 133 -4.53 8.99 -28.35
N THR A 134 -4.77 10.22 -28.81
CA THR A 134 -5.65 11.17 -28.12
C THR A 134 -6.78 11.67 -29.01
N ARG A 135 -7.87 12.08 -28.37
CA ARG A 135 -9.07 12.68 -28.98
C ARG A 135 -9.48 13.92 -28.19
N THR A 136 -10.55 14.59 -28.66
CA THR A 136 -11.22 15.63 -27.88
C THR A 136 -11.73 15.05 -26.56
N PHE A 137 -11.74 15.86 -25.51
CA PHE A 137 -12.17 15.45 -24.17
C PHE A 137 -13.58 14.81 -24.19
N ARG A 138 -13.73 13.66 -23.53
CA ARG A 138 -15.01 12.93 -23.43
C ARG A 138 -15.22 12.40 -22.02
N PHE A 139 -16.48 12.40 -21.61
CA PHE A 139 -16.95 11.57 -20.51
C PHE A 139 -17.37 10.22 -21.05
N ILE A 140 -16.80 9.14 -20.51
CA ILE A 140 -17.17 7.76 -20.85
C ILE A 140 -17.36 7.05 -19.54
N GLU A 141 -18.59 6.60 -19.30
CA GLU A 141 -18.93 5.87 -18.08
C GLU A 141 -18.80 4.37 -18.33
N ASP A 142 -17.99 3.72 -17.52
CA ASP A 142 -17.60 2.32 -17.62
C ASP A 142 -17.74 1.59 -16.27
N GLY A 143 -18.70 2.00 -15.45
CA GLY A 143 -18.92 1.48 -14.08
C GLY A 143 -18.85 -0.04 -13.92
N SER A 144 -19.32 -0.84 -14.88
CA SER A 144 -19.30 -2.31 -14.81
C SER A 144 -18.01 -2.96 -15.36
N GLN A 145 -17.02 -2.16 -15.76
CA GLN A 145 -15.75 -2.62 -16.29
C GLN A 145 -15.03 -3.52 -15.29
N ASP A 146 -14.52 -4.65 -15.78
CA ASP A 146 -13.73 -5.62 -15.02
C ASP A 146 -14.33 -5.97 -13.65
N PHE A 147 -15.66 -6.16 -13.61
CA PHE A 147 -16.41 -6.45 -12.38
C PHE A 147 -16.18 -5.43 -11.26
N TYR A 148 -16.11 -4.13 -11.61
CA TYR A 148 -15.83 -3.02 -10.68
C TYR A 148 -14.42 -3.05 -10.06
N SER A 149 -13.54 -3.95 -10.51
CA SER A 149 -12.16 -4.03 -10.02
C SER A 149 -11.41 -2.74 -10.30
N ASP A 150 -11.67 -2.15 -11.46
CA ASP A 150 -11.18 -0.84 -11.85
C ASP A 150 -11.56 0.24 -10.82
N LYS A 151 -12.84 0.33 -10.41
CA LYS A 151 -13.30 1.30 -9.39
C LYS A 151 -12.67 1.07 -8.01
N ALA A 152 -12.45 -0.19 -7.66
CA ALA A 152 -11.72 -0.54 -6.45
C ALA A 152 -10.24 -0.14 -6.53
N GLY A 153 -9.64 -0.21 -7.73
CA GLY A 153 -8.32 0.32 -8.05
C GLY A 153 -8.25 1.83 -7.87
N HIS A 154 -9.22 2.59 -8.35
CA HIS A 154 -9.32 4.05 -8.14
C HIS A 154 -9.41 4.42 -6.65
N PHE A 155 -10.30 3.76 -5.92
CA PHE A 155 -10.41 3.92 -4.46
C PHE A 155 -9.10 3.59 -3.73
N TRP A 156 -8.51 2.44 -4.02
CA TRP A 156 -7.27 2.02 -3.36
C TRP A 156 -6.09 2.89 -3.75
N GLY A 157 -5.98 3.27 -5.02
CA GLY A 157 -4.91 4.12 -5.56
C GLY A 157 -4.90 5.49 -4.90
N ALA A 158 -6.06 6.15 -4.84
CA ALA A 158 -6.23 7.41 -4.10
C ALA A 158 -5.76 7.27 -2.65
N TYR A 159 -6.26 6.26 -1.94
CA TYR A 159 -5.90 5.99 -0.55
C TYR A 159 -4.40 5.75 -0.36
N PHE A 160 -3.80 4.90 -1.18
CA PHE A 160 -2.42 4.46 -1.05
C PHE A 160 -1.44 5.59 -1.36
N ILE A 161 -1.68 6.36 -2.41
CA ILE A 161 -0.82 7.49 -2.78
C ILE A 161 -0.94 8.61 -1.74
N SER A 162 -2.13 8.82 -1.17
CA SER A 162 -2.29 9.73 -0.04
C SER A 162 -1.47 9.32 1.18
N TYR A 163 -1.49 8.04 1.55
CA TYR A 163 -0.67 7.50 2.63
C TYR A 163 0.83 7.71 2.40
N CYS A 164 1.35 7.32 1.23
CA CYS A 164 2.76 7.49 0.87
C CYS A 164 3.18 8.96 0.88
N SER A 165 2.33 9.84 0.38
CA SER A 165 2.59 11.28 0.33
C SER A 165 2.58 11.89 1.74
N THR A 166 1.68 11.48 2.63
CA THR A 166 1.68 11.89 4.04
C THR A 166 2.97 11.48 4.75
N GLU A 167 3.42 10.24 4.57
CA GLU A 167 4.68 9.76 5.18
C GLU A 167 5.89 10.59 4.72
N ALA A 168 5.96 10.91 3.42
CA ALA A 168 7.02 11.75 2.87
C ALA A 168 6.97 13.20 3.41
N LEU A 169 5.77 13.74 3.66
CA LEU A 169 5.58 15.06 4.24
C LEU A 169 5.93 15.10 5.74
N ILE A 170 5.62 14.04 6.50
CA ILE A 170 6.07 13.90 7.89
C ILE A 170 7.60 13.93 7.95
N GLY A 171 8.27 13.13 7.11
CA GLY A 171 9.73 13.13 7.00
C GLY A 171 10.31 14.50 6.64
N SER A 172 9.58 15.27 5.82
CA SER A 172 9.89 16.66 5.43
C SER A 172 9.68 17.71 6.53
N GLY A 173 9.14 17.32 7.69
CA GLY A 173 8.94 18.20 8.83
C GLY A 173 7.61 18.96 8.85
N PHE A 174 6.64 18.54 8.05
CA PHE A 174 5.26 19.01 8.23
C PHE A 174 4.69 18.48 9.55
N SER A 175 3.78 19.24 10.17
CA SER A 175 2.99 18.72 11.28
C SER A 175 2.13 17.55 10.82
N PHE A 176 1.79 16.67 11.75
CA PHE A 176 1.02 15.47 11.49
C PHE A 176 -0.30 15.78 10.77
N ASP A 177 -1.06 16.78 11.24
CA ASP A 177 -2.32 17.20 10.61
C ASP A 177 -2.12 17.75 9.19
N ASN A 178 -1.09 18.58 8.97
CA ASN A 178 -0.82 19.15 7.65
C ASN A 178 -0.34 18.07 6.68
N ALA A 179 0.48 17.12 7.15
CA ALA A 179 0.95 16.02 6.34
C ALA A 179 -0.20 15.09 5.90
N TYR A 180 -1.19 14.83 6.78
CA TYR A 180 -2.40 14.09 6.43
C TYR A 180 -3.23 14.83 5.39
N LEU A 181 -3.47 16.13 5.60
CA LEU A 181 -4.28 16.94 4.69
C LEU A 181 -3.64 17.07 3.31
N TYR A 182 -2.37 17.50 3.26
CA TYR A 182 -1.66 17.70 1.99
C TYR A 182 -1.34 16.38 1.31
N GLY A 183 -0.98 15.32 2.05
CA GLY A 183 -0.79 13.99 1.48
C GLY A 183 -2.08 13.46 0.87
N GLY A 184 -3.22 13.65 1.56
CA GLY A 184 -4.57 13.45 1.04
C GLY A 184 -4.77 14.09 -0.33
N PHE A 185 -4.58 15.41 -0.41
CA PHE A 185 -4.74 16.17 -1.65
C PHE A 185 -3.73 15.79 -2.74
N MET A 186 -2.52 15.37 -2.40
CA MET A 186 -1.54 14.89 -3.39
C MET A 186 -2.03 13.60 -4.05
N GLY A 187 -2.53 12.64 -3.27
CA GLY A 187 -3.10 11.39 -3.81
C GLY A 187 -4.35 11.63 -4.67
N PHE A 188 -5.31 12.42 -4.17
CA PHE A 188 -6.49 12.79 -4.94
C PHE A 188 -6.14 13.57 -6.22
N GLY A 189 -5.22 14.53 -6.12
CA GLY A 189 -4.80 15.35 -7.25
C GLY A 189 -4.14 14.52 -8.36
N TYR A 190 -3.39 13.48 -8.00
CA TYR A 190 -2.83 12.56 -8.99
C TYR A 190 -3.91 11.73 -9.68
N GLN A 191 -4.85 11.15 -8.93
CA GLN A 191 -5.93 10.37 -9.54
C GLN A 191 -6.84 11.22 -10.42
N LEU A 192 -7.22 12.42 -9.96
CA LEU A 192 -7.96 13.39 -10.78
C LEU A 192 -7.18 13.74 -12.07
N TYR A 193 -5.86 13.81 -11.99
CA TYR A 193 -5.02 14.01 -13.17
C TYR A 193 -5.12 12.82 -14.15
N ILE A 194 -5.13 11.57 -13.65
CA ILE A 194 -5.39 10.38 -14.47
C ILE A 194 -6.74 10.48 -15.18
N GLU A 195 -7.82 10.76 -14.45
CA GLU A 195 -9.17 10.91 -15.03
C GLU A 195 -9.25 11.97 -16.14
N ILE A 196 -8.57 13.10 -15.93
CA ILE A 196 -8.50 14.16 -16.94
C ILE A 196 -7.78 13.67 -18.19
N MET A 197 -6.68 12.92 -18.02
CA MET A 197 -5.92 12.38 -19.13
C MET A 197 -6.67 11.27 -19.87
N ASP A 198 -7.39 10.41 -19.15
CA ASP A 198 -8.28 9.41 -19.72
C ASP A 198 -9.38 10.06 -20.54
N GLY A 199 -9.90 11.21 -20.10
CA GLY A 199 -10.80 12.06 -20.88
C GLY A 199 -10.31 12.40 -22.28
N PHE A 200 -9.00 12.52 -22.49
CA PHE A 200 -8.38 12.75 -23.79
C PHE A 200 -7.95 11.46 -24.51
N GLY A 201 -8.03 10.28 -23.88
CA GLY A 201 -7.65 9.01 -24.48
C GLY A 201 -8.51 8.62 -25.67
N GLU A 202 -7.94 7.87 -26.62
CA GLU A 202 -8.72 7.32 -27.74
C GLU A 202 -9.67 6.20 -27.29
N ASN A 203 -9.17 5.27 -26.45
CA ASN A 203 -9.92 4.13 -25.95
C ASN A 203 -10.52 4.36 -24.56
N TRP A 204 -10.11 5.43 -23.88
CA TRP A 204 -10.50 5.79 -22.52
C TRP A 204 -11.32 7.08 -22.52
N GLY A 205 -11.92 7.42 -21.37
CA GLY A 205 -12.64 8.67 -21.16
C GLY A 205 -12.69 9.00 -19.67
N PHE A 206 -13.05 10.24 -19.33
CA PHE A 206 -13.25 10.62 -17.94
C PHE A 206 -14.48 9.87 -17.43
N SER A 207 -14.28 8.96 -16.48
CA SER A 207 -15.36 8.17 -15.92
C SER A 207 -15.86 8.80 -14.64
N THR A 208 -17.18 8.93 -14.53
CA THR A 208 -17.75 9.55 -13.33
C THR A 208 -17.62 8.60 -12.15
N SER A 209 -17.75 7.29 -12.38
CA SER A 209 -17.57 6.30 -11.32
C SER A 209 -16.11 6.12 -10.90
N ASP A 210 -15.12 6.31 -11.78
CA ASP A 210 -13.70 6.37 -11.37
C ASP A 210 -13.40 7.57 -10.50
N PHE A 211 -13.80 8.75 -10.95
CA PHE A 211 -13.69 9.96 -10.14
C PHE A 211 -14.36 9.83 -8.77
N LEU A 212 -15.52 9.16 -8.70
CA LEU A 212 -16.19 8.86 -7.42
C LEU A 212 -15.40 7.85 -6.59
N GLY A 213 -14.79 6.84 -7.21
CA GLY A 213 -13.86 5.92 -6.56
C GLY A 213 -12.68 6.65 -5.93
N ASP A 214 -12.05 7.55 -6.68
CA ASP A 214 -10.94 8.37 -6.22
C ASP A 214 -11.33 9.30 -5.07
N LEU A 215 -12.47 9.99 -5.21
CA LEU A 215 -13.01 10.86 -4.17
C LEU A 215 -13.34 10.06 -2.91
N ALA A 216 -13.89 8.86 -3.05
CA ALA A 216 -14.18 7.96 -1.94
C ALA A 216 -12.91 7.46 -1.25
N GLY A 217 -11.86 7.12 -2.02
CA GLY A 217 -10.57 6.67 -1.47
C GLY A 217 -9.85 7.76 -0.70
N PHE A 218 -9.76 8.95 -1.28
CA PHE A 218 -9.27 10.16 -0.63
C PHE A 218 -10.09 10.52 0.61
N GLY A 219 -11.41 10.55 0.48
CA GLY A 219 -12.32 10.87 1.57
C GLY A 219 -12.20 9.88 2.72
N TYR A 220 -12.06 8.58 2.41
CA TYR A 220 -11.85 7.53 3.39
C TYR A 220 -10.51 7.69 4.11
N TYR A 221 -9.43 7.98 3.37
CA TYR A 221 -8.11 8.25 3.95
C TYR A 221 -8.14 9.43 4.94
N LEU A 222 -8.74 10.56 4.55
CA LEU A 222 -8.89 11.69 5.47
C LEU A 222 -9.81 11.38 6.64
N ALA A 223 -10.91 10.66 6.41
CA ALA A 223 -11.84 10.29 7.46
C ALA A 223 -11.17 9.41 8.53
N GLN A 224 -10.21 8.56 8.17
CA GLN A 224 -9.42 7.80 9.14
C GLN A 224 -8.58 8.68 10.07
N HIS A 225 -8.17 9.87 9.65
CA HIS A 225 -7.46 10.82 10.51
C HIS A 225 -8.37 11.35 11.63
N TYR A 226 -9.61 11.69 11.28
CA TYR A 226 -10.56 12.34 12.20
C TYR A 226 -11.49 11.37 12.94
N ILE A 227 -11.68 10.16 12.42
CA ILE A 227 -12.59 9.14 12.94
C ILE A 227 -11.78 7.88 13.27
N PRO A 228 -11.25 7.74 14.50
CA PRO A 228 -10.37 6.64 14.88
C PRO A 228 -10.97 5.25 14.65
N PHE A 229 -12.29 5.12 14.68
CA PHE A 229 -12.97 3.85 14.38
C PHE A 229 -12.67 3.33 12.97
N LEU A 230 -12.53 4.21 11.98
CA LEU A 230 -12.23 3.82 10.59
C LEU A 230 -10.81 3.29 10.42
N GLN A 231 -9.89 3.59 11.34
CA GLN A 231 -8.52 3.06 11.32
C GLN A 231 -8.47 1.53 11.52
N ASN A 232 -9.57 0.92 12.00
CA ASN A 232 -9.69 -0.53 12.11
C ASN A 232 -9.83 -1.23 10.76
N PHE A 233 -10.09 -0.51 9.67
CA PHE A 233 -10.31 -1.09 8.35
C PHE A 233 -9.31 -0.45 7.37
N THR A 234 -8.33 -1.23 6.93
CA THR A 234 -7.26 -0.73 6.04
C THR A 234 -7.39 -1.34 4.64
N PRO A 235 -7.67 -0.54 3.60
CA PRO A 235 -7.64 -0.99 2.21
C PRO A 235 -6.26 -1.52 1.83
N LYS A 236 -6.24 -2.61 1.08
CA LYS A 236 -5.04 -3.29 0.60
C LYS A 236 -5.22 -3.70 -0.84
N GLY A 237 -4.11 -3.67 -1.57
CA GLY A 237 -4.00 -4.12 -2.94
C GLY A 237 -2.81 -5.05 -3.05
N THR A 238 -3.00 -6.16 -3.73
CA THR A 238 -1.93 -7.11 -4.06
C THR A 238 -1.97 -7.39 -5.53
N TYR A 239 -0.81 -7.30 -6.18
CA TYR A 239 -0.66 -7.57 -7.59
C TYR A 239 0.13 -8.87 -7.80
N PHE A 240 -0.47 -9.79 -8.53
CA PHE A 240 0.13 -11.06 -8.91
C PHE A 240 -0.20 -11.30 -10.39
N PRO A 241 0.80 -11.27 -11.29
CA PRO A 241 0.55 -11.44 -12.71
C PRO A 241 -0.21 -12.74 -13.03
N ALA A 242 -1.31 -12.66 -13.76
CA ALA A 242 -2.16 -13.80 -14.11
C ALA A 242 -1.37 -14.98 -14.72
N HIS A 243 -0.37 -14.67 -15.55
CA HIS A 243 0.48 -15.67 -16.19
C HIS A 243 1.34 -16.49 -15.21
N TRP A 244 1.56 -16.03 -13.98
CA TRP A 244 2.27 -16.81 -12.94
C TRP A 244 1.45 -18.00 -12.43
N TYR A 245 0.13 -17.99 -12.63
CA TYR A 245 -0.79 -19.05 -12.19
C TYR A 245 -1.52 -19.73 -13.36
N ASN A 246 -0.97 -19.59 -14.58
CA ASN A 246 -1.55 -20.14 -15.80
C ASN A 246 -2.95 -19.59 -16.14
N GLU A 247 -3.24 -18.37 -15.67
CA GLU A 247 -4.43 -17.60 -16.03
C GLU A 247 -4.13 -16.61 -17.16
N LYS A 248 -5.17 -16.17 -17.87
CA LYS A 248 -5.03 -15.21 -18.98
C LYS A 248 -5.11 -13.79 -18.42
N PRO A 249 -4.18 -12.90 -18.78
CA PRO A 249 -4.31 -11.49 -18.44
C PRO A 249 -5.54 -10.89 -19.15
N ARG A 250 -6.01 -9.75 -18.64
CA ARG A 250 -7.06 -8.96 -19.31
C ARG A 250 -6.62 -8.65 -20.74
N LEU A 251 -7.49 -8.92 -21.71
CA LEU A 251 -7.16 -8.86 -23.14
C LEU A 251 -6.68 -7.49 -23.61
N GLU A 252 -7.17 -6.43 -22.97
CA GLU A 252 -6.85 -5.04 -23.29
C GLU A 252 -5.71 -4.47 -22.44
N ALA A 253 -5.18 -5.24 -21.47
CA ALA A 253 -4.13 -4.76 -20.60
C ALA A 253 -2.80 -4.63 -21.36
N SER A 254 -2.28 -3.40 -21.35
CA SER A 254 -1.00 -3.02 -21.94
C SER A 254 0.08 -2.75 -20.88
N SER A 255 -0.34 -2.71 -19.62
CA SER A 255 0.41 -2.32 -18.43
C SER A 255 -0.02 -3.18 -17.23
N PHE A 256 0.71 -3.07 -16.13
CA PHE A 256 0.22 -3.56 -14.84
C PHE A 256 -0.90 -2.67 -14.27
N ILE A 257 -1.01 -1.42 -14.73
CA ILE A 257 -2.01 -0.45 -14.24
C ILE A 257 -3.42 -0.84 -14.71
N ASP A 258 -3.55 -1.26 -15.97
CA ASP A 258 -4.82 -1.65 -16.60
C ASP A 258 -5.05 -3.17 -16.56
N ASP A 259 -4.15 -3.95 -15.93
CA ASP A 259 -4.30 -5.40 -15.75
C ASP A 259 -5.08 -5.75 -14.47
N TYR A 260 -6.36 -5.39 -14.46
CA TYR A 260 -7.27 -5.67 -13.35
C TYR A 260 -7.48 -7.16 -13.07
N SER A 261 -7.08 -8.06 -13.98
CA SER A 261 -7.10 -9.50 -13.75
C SER A 261 -6.00 -9.97 -12.80
N SER A 262 -4.94 -9.18 -12.65
CA SER A 262 -3.79 -9.47 -11.79
C SER A 262 -3.85 -8.73 -10.45
N TRP A 263 -4.80 -7.81 -10.27
CA TRP A 263 -5.01 -7.09 -9.02
C TRP A 263 -6.05 -7.78 -8.15
N THR A 264 -5.75 -7.88 -6.85
CA THR A 264 -6.71 -8.27 -5.82
C THR A 264 -6.80 -7.16 -4.79
N TRP A 265 -8.00 -6.60 -4.66
CA TRP A 265 -8.34 -5.58 -3.66
C TRP A 265 -8.99 -6.25 -2.45
N TRP A 266 -8.53 -5.90 -1.26
CA TRP A 266 -9.04 -6.47 -0.01
C TRP A 266 -8.97 -5.48 1.13
N MET A 267 -9.66 -5.78 2.23
CA MET A 267 -9.71 -4.94 3.42
C MET A 267 -9.10 -5.71 4.59
N SER A 268 -8.07 -5.16 5.22
CA SER A 268 -7.56 -5.67 6.50
C SER A 268 -8.41 -5.11 7.63
N VAL A 269 -8.78 -5.96 8.59
CA VAL A 269 -9.65 -5.59 9.70
C VAL A 269 -8.98 -5.89 11.04
N ASN A 270 -8.88 -4.88 11.91
CA ASN A 270 -8.43 -5.06 13.29
C ASN A 270 -9.55 -5.68 14.13
N VAL A 271 -9.62 -7.03 14.11
CA VAL A 271 -10.66 -7.79 14.82
C VAL A 271 -10.65 -7.53 16.32
N TYR A 272 -9.47 -7.41 16.95
CA TYR A 272 -9.35 -7.18 18.39
C TYR A 272 -10.12 -5.94 18.86
N ASN A 273 -10.06 -4.85 18.08
CA ASN A 273 -10.76 -3.61 18.41
C ASN A 273 -12.27 -3.70 18.23
N LEU A 274 -12.73 -4.57 17.33
CA LEU A 274 -14.16 -4.78 17.05
C LEU A 274 -14.83 -5.77 18.02
N LEU A 275 -14.04 -6.57 18.75
CA LEU A 275 -14.59 -7.54 19.69
C LEU A 275 -15.25 -6.87 20.91
N PRO A 276 -16.37 -7.41 21.41
CA PRO A 276 -16.90 -7.04 22.72
C PRO A 276 -15.86 -7.29 23.82
N GLN A 277 -15.88 -6.47 24.88
CA GLN A 277 -14.92 -6.56 25.99
C GLN A 277 -14.86 -7.96 26.62
N THR A 278 -16.00 -8.67 26.65
CA THR A 278 -16.08 -10.04 27.17
C THR A 278 -15.30 -11.06 26.35
N TRP A 279 -15.07 -10.80 25.06
CA TRP A 279 -14.36 -11.68 24.12
C TRP A 279 -12.88 -11.33 23.98
N LYS A 280 -12.49 -10.07 24.24
CA LYS A 280 -11.09 -9.60 24.09
C LYS A 280 -10.10 -10.43 24.90
N LYS A 281 -10.48 -10.88 26.11
CA LYS A 281 -9.62 -11.72 26.97
C LYS A 281 -9.30 -13.10 26.39
N TYR A 282 -10.04 -13.56 25.38
CA TYR A 282 -9.81 -14.84 24.69
C TYR A 282 -9.12 -14.65 23.35
N TYR A 283 -8.91 -13.40 22.92
CA TYR A 283 -8.21 -13.10 21.68
C TYR A 283 -6.71 -13.18 21.95
N LEU A 284 -6.07 -14.23 21.43
CA LEU A 284 -4.63 -14.41 21.52
C LEU A 284 -3.95 -13.54 20.45
N LEU A 285 -3.09 -12.62 20.90
CA LEU A 285 -2.24 -11.78 20.05
C LEU A 285 -0.89 -12.44 19.78
#